data_AF-A6VP12-F1
#
_entry.id   AF-A6VP12-F1
#
_cell.length_a   1.000
_cell.length_b   1.000
_cell.length_c   1.000
_cell.angle_alpha   90.00
_cell.angle_beta   90.00
_cell.angle_gamma   90.00
#
_symmetry.space_group_name_H-M   'P 1'
#
loop_
_entity.id
_entity.type
_entity.pdbx_description
1 polymer ?
#
loop_
_entity_poly.entity_id
_entity_poly.type
_entity_poly.pdbx_seq_one_letter_code
_entity_poly.pdbx_strand_id
1 'polypeptide(L)' 'MKKIILLVVTSAFIVACSQPKDIYINGSEGSHSGLKYNKTDKSFDLNR' A
#
# COMPACT_ATOMS: atom_id res chain seq x y z
N MET A 1 13.53 -29.85 -2.32
CA MET A 1 12.67 -29.22 -1.31
C MET A 1 13.06 -27.76 -1.00
N LYS A 2 14.32 -27.45 -0.68
CA LYS A 2 14.77 -26.06 -0.39
C LYS A 2 14.42 -25.01 -1.46
N LYS A 3 14.52 -25.38 -2.76
CA LYS A 3 14.16 -24.48 -3.88
C LYS A 3 12.67 -24.12 -3.91
N ILE A 4 11.79 -25.07 -3.57
CA ILE A 4 10.34 -24.86 -3.55
C ILE A 4 9.98 -23.92 -2.39
N ILE A 5 10.56 -24.16 -1.21
CA ILE A 5 10.38 -23.29 -0.04
C ILE A 5 10.82 -21.86 -0.37
N LEU A 6 11.99 -21.69 -0.99
CA LEU A 6 12.47 -20.38 -1.41
C LEU A 6 11.48 -19.69 -2.36
N LEU A 7 10.99 -20.42 -3.37
CA LEU A 7 10.05 -19.87 -4.36
C LEU A 7 8.74 -19.43 -3.71
N VAL A 8 8.19 -20.21 -2.78
CA VAL A 8 6.99 -19.87 -2.02
C VAL A 8 7.23 -18.63 -1.16
N VAL A 9 8.33 -18.57 -0.40
CA VAL A 9 8.66 -17.42 0.45
C VAL A 9 8.84 -16.15 -0.37
N THR A 10 9.55 -16.21 -1.49
CA THR A 10 9.75 -15.04 -2.37
C THR A 10 8.43 -14.57 -2.98
N SER A 11 7.58 -15.49 -3.44
CA SER A 11 6.26 -15.12 -3.98
C SER A 11 5.36 -14.47 -2.92
N ALA A 12 5.32 -15.02 -1.70
CA ALA A 12 4.54 -14.47 -0.60
C ALA A 12 5.04 -13.07 -0.21
N PHE A 13 6.35 -12.85 -0.21
CA PHE A 13 6.95 -11.56 0.08
C PHE A 13 6.56 -10.49 -0.97
N ILE A 14 6.63 -10.84 -2.26
CA ILE A 14 6.23 -9.94 -3.34
C ILE A 14 4.76 -9.55 -3.18
N VAL A 15 3.87 -10.53 -2.96
CA VAL A 15 2.42 -10.29 -2.82
C VAL A 15 2.09 -9.42 -1.60
N ALA A 16 2.76 -9.63 -0.47
CA ALA A 16 2.55 -8.82 0.73
C ALA A 16 3.02 -7.36 0.53
N CYS A 17 4.12 -7.16 -0.19
CA CYS A 17 4.67 -5.82 -0.45
C CYS A 17 3.99 -5.10 -1.62
N SER A 18 3.31 -5.80 -2.52
CA SER A 18 2.62 -5.22 -3.68
C SER A 18 1.17 -4.82 -3.40
N GLN A 19 0.72 -4.90 -2.14
CA GLN A 19 -0.64 -4.47 -1.80
C GLN A 19 -0.80 -2.97 -2.10
N PRO A 20 -1.90 -2.56 -2.78
CA PRO A 20 -2.12 -1.16 -3.13
C PRO A 20 -2.31 -0.33 -1.87
N LYS A 21 -1.24 0.30 -1.38
CA LYS A 21 -1.27 1.20 -0.22
C LYS A 21 -1.90 2.52 -0.58
N ASP A 22 -2.65 3.10 0.34
CA ASP A 22 -3.18 4.44 0.18
C ASP A 22 -2.03 5.45 0.16
N ILE A 23 -2.15 6.46 -0.70
CA ILE A 23 -1.12 7.48 -0.89
C ILE A 23 -1.56 8.70 -0.09
N TYR A 24 -0.70 9.12 0.84
CA TYR A 24 -0.89 10.31 1.66
C TYR A 24 0.24 11.29 1.37
N ILE A 25 -0.09 12.56 1.18
CA ILE A 25 0.86 13.66 1.02
C ILE A 25 0.79 14.51 2.28
N ASN A 26 1.93 14.61 2.98
CA ASN A 26 2.05 15.37 4.23
C ASN A 26 1.03 14.92 5.30
N GLY A 27 0.88 13.60 5.44
CA GLY A 27 -0.05 12.97 6.35
C GLY A 27 0.12 11.45 6.34
N SER A 28 -0.66 10.77 7.18
CA SER A 28 -0.77 9.32 7.19
C SER A 28 -2.21 8.92 7.45
N GLU A 29 -2.51 7.64 7.28
CA GLU A 29 -3.80 7.10 7.70
C GLU A 29 -4.09 7.46 9.17
N GLY A 30 -5.27 8.04 9.42
CA GLY A 30 -5.68 8.49 10.76
C GLY A 30 -5.03 9.78 11.26
N SER A 31 -4.18 10.46 10.49
CA SER A 31 -3.54 11.71 10.94
C SER A 31 -4.45 12.94 10.88
N HIS A 32 -5.59 12.85 10.17
CA HIS A 32 -6.54 13.95 9.95
C HIS A 32 -5.85 15.22 9.39
N SER A 33 -4.78 15.04 8.63
CA SER A 33 -3.93 16.10 8.11
C SER A 33 -3.32 15.70 6.76
N GLY A 34 -3.08 16.69 5.90
CA GLY A 34 -2.53 16.47 4.56
C GLY A 34 -3.58 16.09 3.53
N LEU A 35 -3.13 15.52 2.41
CA LEU A 35 -3.97 15.07 1.31
C LEU A 35 -3.95 13.54 1.18
N LYS A 36 -5.09 12.94 0.88
CA LYS A 36 -5.22 11.53 0.53
C LYS A 36 -5.56 11.40 -0.96
N TYR A 37 -4.86 10.51 -1.67
CA TYR A 37 -5.24 10.14 -3.03
C TYR A 37 -6.36 9.09 -3.00
N ASN A 38 -7.53 9.45 -3.52
CA ASN A 38 -8.63 8.54 -3.73
C ASN A 38 -8.42 7.78 -5.04
N LYS A 39 -8.14 6.47 -4.92
CA LYS A 39 -7.91 5.59 -6.09
C LYS A 39 -9.17 5.29 -6.88
N THR A 40 -10.34 5.34 -6.25
CA THR A 40 -11.64 5.07 -6.90
C THR A 40 -11.94 6.17 -7.90
N ASP A 41 -11.83 7.42 -7.46
CA ASP A 41 -12.20 8.59 -8.25
C ASP A 41 -11.00 9.25 -8.95
N LYS A 42 -9.79 8.70 -8.73
CA LYS A 42 -8.51 9.21 -9.23
C LYS A 42 -8.27 10.70 -8.88
N SER A 43 -8.72 11.12 -7.69
CA SER A 43 -8.68 12.50 -7.22
C SER A 43 -7.89 12.63 -5.92
N PHE A 44 -7.51 13.86 -5.56
CA PHE A 44 -6.95 14.18 -4.25
C PHE A 44 -8.02 14.83 -3.39
N ASP A 45 -8.12 14.39 -2.13
CA ASP A 45 -9.00 14.97 -1.13
C ASP A 45 -8.22 15.29 0.16
N LEU A 46 -8.86 16.00 1.09
CA LEU A 46 -8.31 16.20 2.41
C LEU A 46 -8.29 14.88 3.17
N ASN A 47 -7.17 14.58 3.80
CA ASN A 47 -7.07 13.45 4.72
C ASN A 47 -7.81 13.82 6.02
N ARG A 48 -9.11 13.53 6.06
CA ARG A 48 -9.99 13.75 7.20
C ARG A 48 -10.31 12.45 7.92
#